data_AF-A0A5E7Y4L0-F1
#
_entry.id   AF-A0A5E7Y4L0-F1
#
_cell.length_a   1.000
_cell.length_b   1.000
_cell.length_c   1.000
_cell.angle_alpha   90.00
_cell.angle_beta   90.00
_cell.angle_gamma   90.00
#
_symmetry.space_group_name_H-M   'P 1'
#
loop_
_entity.id
_entity.type
_entity.pdbx_description
1 polymer ?
#
loop_
_entity_poly.entity_id
_entity_poly.type
_entity_poly.pdbx_seq_one_letter_code
_entity_poly.pdbx_strand_id
1 'polypeptide(L)'
;MRVNSFVLFLQFLLLSTIASAQSEFRVVGYYSLQAAQTGEVKTVPFKQLTHVNLWFLNPDTEGNFVNDLSGLVPFVEAAHKRNVKVLFSIGGGSHQPQYQALLEDGQRSKFIESLVMQVTKYGLDGLDVDLESANIDENYEAFVTELGVALRAQNKLMTAAIAVYYKDQLTDKAIAQFDFVNVMSYDRTGPWRPEKPGPHALYEHAVDDLTYFGEDRQVPKGKMTLGVPFYGYGYGPELTSKAISMSYGKIVETFEGSELKDEWTMPDGKILYYNGIPTMKKKVALAREKASGIMIWQIQGDAKGSKSLLKAINKAAR
;
A
#
# COMPACT_ATOMS: atom_id res chain seq x y z
N MET A 1 52.53 -47.54 -42.18
CA MET A 1 51.80 -46.40 -42.78
C MET A 1 50.87 -45.82 -41.72
N ARG A 2 50.92 -44.50 -41.52
CA ARG A 2 50.35 -43.77 -40.38
C ARG A 2 48.82 -43.84 -40.34
N VAL A 3 48.26 -44.11 -39.17
CA VAL A 3 46.85 -43.94 -38.84
C VAL A 3 46.66 -42.52 -38.29
N ASN A 4 45.94 -41.67 -39.01
CA ASN A 4 45.46 -40.39 -38.50
C ASN A 4 43.95 -40.51 -38.28
N SER A 5 43.52 -40.62 -37.02
CA SER A 5 42.13 -40.40 -36.62
C SER A 5 42.10 -39.13 -35.78
N PHE A 6 41.62 -38.04 -36.37
CA PHE A 6 41.27 -36.82 -35.66
C PHE A 6 39.98 -37.05 -34.88
N VAL A 7 40.03 -37.01 -33.55
CA VAL A 7 38.86 -36.91 -32.69
C VAL A 7 38.62 -35.42 -32.44
N LEU A 8 37.56 -34.87 -33.03
CA LEU A 8 37.06 -33.54 -32.68
C LEU A 8 36.20 -33.67 -31.41
N PHE A 9 36.66 -33.11 -30.29
CA PHE A 9 35.83 -32.84 -29.12
C PHE A 9 35.08 -31.52 -29.33
N LEU A 10 33.77 -31.57 -29.57
CA LEU A 10 32.90 -30.39 -29.46
C LEU A 10 32.51 -30.22 -27.98
N GLN A 11 33.10 -29.24 -27.30
CA GLN A 11 32.57 -28.74 -26.03
C GLN A 11 31.40 -27.78 -26.32
N PHE A 12 30.18 -28.20 -26.01
CA PHE A 12 29.03 -27.30 -25.91
C PHE A 12 29.11 -26.55 -24.58
N LEU A 13 29.48 -25.27 -24.62
CA LEU A 13 29.29 -24.36 -23.50
C LEU A 13 27.81 -23.96 -23.44
N LEU A 14 27.06 -24.51 -22.48
CA LEU A 14 25.74 -24.02 -22.10
C LEU A 14 25.92 -22.72 -21.31
N LEU A 15 25.85 -21.58 -22.00
CA LEU A 15 25.61 -20.28 -21.37
C LEU A 15 24.16 -20.24 -20.87
N SER A 16 23.96 -20.61 -19.61
CA SER A 16 22.73 -20.31 -18.88
C SER A 16 22.70 -18.79 -18.62
N THR A 17 22.05 -18.05 -19.52
CA THR A 17 21.63 -16.68 -19.22
C THR A 17 20.57 -16.76 -18.13
N ILE A 18 20.97 -16.58 -16.87
CA ILE A 18 20.04 -16.20 -15.81
C ILE A 18 19.59 -14.79 -16.17
N ALA A 19 18.51 -14.68 -16.93
CA ALA A 19 17.78 -13.44 -17.03
C ALA A 19 17.31 -13.13 -15.60
N SER A 20 17.96 -12.16 -14.95
CA SER A 20 17.41 -11.56 -13.75
C SER A 20 16.03 -11.03 -14.14
N ALA A 21 14.98 -11.72 -13.74
CA ALA A 21 13.63 -11.20 -13.83
C ALA A 21 13.57 -10.00 -12.90
N GLN A 22 13.91 -8.83 -13.42
CA GLN A 22 13.72 -7.58 -12.71
C GLN A 22 12.22 -7.48 -12.44
N SER A 23 11.83 -7.65 -11.17
CA SER A 23 10.42 -7.58 -10.77
C SER A 23 9.83 -6.25 -11.22
N GLU A 24 8.68 -6.29 -11.88
CA GLU A 24 7.98 -5.09 -12.35
C GLU A 24 7.74 -4.12 -11.18
N PHE A 25 7.94 -2.83 -11.42
CA PHE A 25 7.75 -1.79 -10.41
C PHE A 25 6.29 -1.74 -9.96
N ARG A 26 6.03 -2.04 -8.68
CA ARG A 26 4.66 -2.10 -8.17
C ARG A 26 4.05 -0.71 -8.08
N VAL A 27 2.81 -0.60 -8.52
CA VAL A 27 1.91 0.51 -8.17
C VAL A 27 0.71 -0.10 -7.46
N VAL A 28 0.69 0.05 -6.14
CA VAL A 28 -0.34 -0.46 -5.25
C VAL A 28 -1.27 0.71 -4.90
N GLY A 29 -2.56 0.55 -5.09
CA GLY A 29 -3.49 1.63 -4.76
C GLY A 29 -4.60 1.17 -3.83
N TYR A 30 -4.81 1.92 -2.75
CA TYR A 30 -5.97 1.75 -1.91
C TYR A 30 -7.20 2.32 -2.61
N TYR A 31 -8.27 1.52 -2.65
CA TYR A 31 -9.55 1.86 -3.28
C TYR A 31 -10.71 1.42 -2.38
N SER A 32 -11.76 2.24 -2.31
CA SER A 32 -12.90 1.96 -1.43
C SER A 32 -13.60 0.66 -1.83
N LEU A 33 -13.75 -0.24 -0.86
CA LEU A 33 -14.52 -1.48 -1.03
C LEU A 33 -15.98 -1.20 -1.44
N GLN A 34 -16.60 -0.16 -0.88
CA GLN A 34 -17.97 0.23 -1.24
C GLN A 34 -18.05 0.71 -2.70
N ALA A 35 -17.10 1.54 -3.14
CA ALA A 35 -17.04 1.99 -4.52
C ALA A 35 -16.74 0.85 -5.49
N ALA A 36 -15.97 -0.16 -5.09
CA ALA A 36 -15.69 -1.32 -5.91
C ALA A 36 -16.94 -2.20 -6.13
N GLN A 37 -17.84 -2.25 -5.15
CA GLN A 37 -19.08 -3.03 -5.24
C GLN A 37 -20.18 -2.34 -6.05
N THR A 38 -20.28 -1.01 -5.95
CA THR A 38 -21.42 -0.26 -6.51
C THR A 38 -21.05 0.64 -7.69
N GLY A 39 -19.76 0.90 -7.88
CA GLY A 39 -19.25 1.87 -8.85
C GLY A 39 -19.10 1.33 -10.26
N GLU A 40 -18.92 2.26 -11.20
CA GLU A 40 -18.62 1.92 -12.58
C GLU A 40 -17.16 1.49 -12.74
N VAL A 41 -16.94 0.18 -12.89
CA VAL A 41 -15.62 -0.45 -13.09
C VAL A 41 -14.75 0.23 -14.16
N LYS A 42 -15.36 0.77 -15.23
CA LYS A 42 -14.65 1.49 -16.32
C LYS A 42 -13.90 2.75 -15.85
N THR A 43 -14.26 3.31 -14.70
CA THR A 43 -13.65 4.53 -14.16
C THR A 43 -12.36 4.24 -13.39
N VAL A 44 -12.11 2.97 -13.04
CA VAL A 44 -10.96 2.55 -12.26
C VAL A 44 -9.71 2.52 -13.15
N PRO A 45 -8.60 3.16 -12.76
CA PRO A 45 -7.41 3.29 -13.61
C PRO A 45 -6.53 2.03 -13.62
N PHE A 46 -7.10 0.83 -13.79
CA PHE A 46 -6.39 -0.45 -13.71
C PHE A 46 -5.11 -0.53 -14.55
N LYS A 47 -5.06 0.10 -15.73
CA LYS A 47 -3.86 0.13 -16.59
C LYS A 47 -2.65 0.82 -15.97
N GLN A 48 -2.84 1.53 -14.85
CA GLN A 48 -1.82 2.28 -14.11
C GLN A 48 -1.49 1.63 -12.76
N LEU A 49 -2.08 0.46 -12.48
CA LEU A 49 -1.99 -0.24 -11.20
C LEU A 49 -1.48 -1.65 -11.44
N THR A 50 -0.80 -2.18 -10.43
CA THR A 50 -0.39 -3.59 -10.35
C THR A 50 -1.21 -4.34 -9.30
N HIS A 51 -1.60 -3.62 -8.23
CA HIS A 51 -2.38 -4.15 -7.12
C HIS A 51 -3.42 -3.12 -6.68
N VAL A 52 -4.57 -3.60 -6.23
CA VAL A 52 -5.60 -2.82 -5.56
C VAL A 52 -5.86 -3.41 -4.18
N ASN A 53 -5.74 -2.59 -3.14
CA ASN A 53 -6.13 -2.95 -1.78
C ASN A 53 -7.51 -2.32 -1.49
N LEU A 54 -8.50 -3.17 -1.22
CA LEU A 54 -9.88 -2.75 -0.97
C LEU A 54 -10.08 -2.44 0.51
N TRP A 55 -10.14 -1.14 0.85
CA TRP A 55 -10.29 -0.69 2.23
C TRP A 55 -11.76 -0.44 2.60
N PHE A 56 -12.24 -0.83 3.77
CA PHE A 56 -11.72 -1.90 4.63
C PHE A 56 -12.80 -2.98 4.80
N LEU A 57 -12.35 -4.22 4.98
CA LEU A 57 -13.18 -5.36 5.35
C LEU A 57 -12.93 -5.71 6.82
N ASN A 58 -13.74 -5.17 7.73
CA ASN A 58 -13.60 -5.43 9.16
C ASN A 58 -14.68 -6.40 9.66
N PRO A 59 -14.33 -7.33 10.58
CA PRO A 59 -15.28 -8.28 11.15
C PRO A 59 -16.15 -7.64 12.23
N ASP A 60 -17.21 -8.33 12.61
CA ASP A 60 -17.90 -8.11 13.89
C ASP A 60 -17.07 -8.63 15.08
N THR A 61 -17.62 -8.55 16.30
CA THR A 61 -16.95 -8.99 17.54
C THR A 61 -16.70 -10.49 17.64
N GLU A 62 -17.34 -11.30 16.79
CA GLU A 62 -17.21 -12.75 16.75
C GLU A 62 -16.32 -13.24 15.60
N GLY A 63 -15.76 -12.31 14.81
CA GLY A 63 -14.91 -12.62 13.67
C GLY A 63 -15.71 -12.96 12.40
N ASN A 64 -16.99 -12.60 12.33
CA ASN A 64 -17.83 -12.86 11.17
C ASN A 64 -17.91 -11.65 10.23
N PHE A 65 -18.19 -11.93 8.96
CA PHE A 65 -18.42 -10.92 7.91
C PHE A 65 -19.84 -11.08 7.36
N VAL A 66 -20.74 -10.20 7.78
CA VAL A 66 -22.19 -10.33 7.52
C VAL A 66 -22.65 -9.70 6.20
N ASN A 67 -21.82 -8.86 5.59
CA ASN A 67 -22.18 -8.15 4.36
C ASN A 67 -21.98 -9.04 3.14
N ASP A 68 -22.98 -9.09 2.26
CA ASP A 68 -22.80 -9.71 0.95
C ASP A 68 -21.97 -8.79 0.04
N LEU A 69 -20.80 -9.29 -0.38
CA LEU A 69 -19.90 -8.60 -1.31
C LEU A 69 -20.01 -9.13 -2.75
N SER A 70 -21.11 -9.79 -3.13
CA SER A 70 -21.32 -10.33 -4.49
C SER A 70 -21.19 -9.27 -5.59
N GLY A 71 -21.55 -8.02 -5.29
CA GLY A 71 -21.34 -6.87 -6.19
C GLY A 71 -19.88 -6.59 -6.53
N LEU A 72 -18.92 -7.18 -5.81
CA LEU A 72 -17.49 -7.04 -6.07
C LEU A 72 -16.99 -7.87 -7.26
N VAL A 73 -17.71 -8.94 -7.65
CA VAL A 73 -17.26 -9.89 -8.69
C VAL A 73 -16.88 -9.19 -10.01
N PRO A 74 -17.69 -8.28 -10.58
CA PRO A 74 -17.32 -7.58 -11.82
C PRO A 74 -16.04 -6.74 -11.70
N PHE A 75 -15.77 -6.19 -10.53
CA PHE A 75 -14.55 -5.41 -10.27
C PHE A 75 -13.31 -6.31 -10.30
N VAL A 76 -13.36 -7.44 -9.58
CA VAL A 76 -12.27 -8.42 -9.50
C VAL A 76 -11.97 -8.98 -10.89
N GLU A 77 -12.99 -9.40 -11.64
CA GLU A 77 -12.80 -9.89 -13.00
C GLU A 77 -12.15 -8.85 -13.92
N ALA A 78 -12.55 -7.59 -13.81
CA ALA A 78 -12.00 -6.52 -14.64
C ALA A 78 -10.55 -6.18 -14.28
N ALA A 79 -10.18 -6.28 -13.00
CA ALA A 79 -8.80 -6.17 -12.54
C ALA A 79 -7.95 -7.31 -13.09
N HIS A 80 -8.41 -8.55 -12.94
CA HIS A 80 -7.71 -9.75 -13.43
C HIS A 80 -7.53 -9.76 -14.95
N LYS A 81 -8.55 -9.34 -15.72
CA LYS A 81 -8.44 -9.16 -17.19
C LYS A 81 -7.33 -8.17 -17.60
N ARG A 82 -6.81 -7.38 -16.67
CA ARG A 82 -5.73 -6.41 -16.85
C ARG A 82 -4.47 -6.76 -16.05
N ASN A 83 -4.37 -7.99 -15.53
CA ASN A 83 -3.29 -8.48 -14.69
C ASN A 83 -3.08 -7.67 -13.40
N VAL A 84 -4.15 -7.05 -12.88
CA VAL A 84 -4.12 -6.32 -11.61
C VAL A 84 -4.60 -7.23 -10.50
N LYS A 85 -3.80 -7.35 -9.44
CA LYS A 85 -4.11 -8.12 -8.24
C LYS A 85 -5.08 -7.36 -7.35
N VAL A 86 -6.02 -8.06 -6.72
CA VAL A 86 -7.00 -7.45 -5.81
C VAL A 86 -6.91 -8.12 -4.44
N LEU A 87 -6.68 -7.32 -3.40
CA LEU A 87 -6.59 -7.77 -2.01
C LEU A 87 -7.66 -7.07 -1.19
N PHE A 88 -8.26 -7.77 -0.21
CA PHE A 88 -8.98 -7.08 0.85
C PHE A 88 -7.98 -6.45 1.79
N SER A 89 -8.26 -5.26 2.32
CA SER A 89 -7.48 -4.69 3.42
C SER A 89 -8.32 -4.69 4.69
N ILE A 90 -7.72 -5.07 5.81
CA ILE A 90 -8.37 -5.20 7.12
C ILE A 90 -7.73 -4.24 8.13
N GLY A 91 -8.49 -3.79 9.12
CA GLY A 91 -8.06 -2.78 10.08
C GLY A 91 -8.38 -1.35 9.62
N GLY A 92 -7.32 -0.61 9.29
CA GLY A 92 -7.28 0.81 9.00
C GLY A 92 -7.01 1.68 10.23
N GLY A 93 -6.65 2.94 10.00
CA GLY A 93 -6.28 3.91 11.05
C GLY A 93 -7.39 4.31 12.03
N SER A 94 -8.62 3.81 11.87
CA SER A 94 -9.68 3.96 12.88
C SER A 94 -9.57 2.84 13.92
N HIS A 95 -9.82 3.14 15.20
CA HIS A 95 -9.78 2.11 16.25
C HIS A 95 -10.82 1.00 15.99
N GLN A 96 -10.37 -0.27 16.01
CA GLN A 96 -11.18 -1.46 15.77
C GLN A 96 -11.03 -2.41 16.98
N PRO A 97 -11.73 -2.15 18.09
CA PRO A 97 -11.49 -2.82 19.37
C PRO A 97 -11.66 -4.33 19.32
N GLN A 98 -12.47 -4.84 18.38
CA GLN A 98 -12.70 -6.27 18.22
C GLN A 98 -11.43 -7.05 17.86
N TYR A 99 -10.42 -6.42 17.25
CA TYR A 99 -9.21 -7.14 16.86
C TYR A 99 -8.47 -7.74 18.06
N GLN A 100 -8.36 -7.03 19.19
CA GLN A 100 -7.64 -7.52 20.36
C GLN A 100 -8.13 -8.91 20.79
N ALA A 101 -9.45 -9.08 20.95
CA ALA A 101 -10.05 -10.36 21.32
C ALA A 101 -9.97 -11.41 20.19
N LEU A 102 -10.01 -10.99 18.92
CA LEU A 102 -9.93 -11.90 17.77
C LEU A 102 -8.52 -12.42 17.48
N LEU A 103 -7.47 -11.71 17.93
CA LEU A 103 -6.09 -12.13 17.75
C LEU A 103 -5.63 -13.13 18.83
N GLU A 104 -6.35 -13.22 19.95
CA GLU A 104 -6.07 -14.18 21.03
C GLU A 104 -6.20 -15.63 20.57
N ASP A 105 -5.41 -16.53 21.18
CA ASP A 105 -5.30 -17.94 20.80
C ASP A 105 -6.64 -18.67 20.70
N GLY A 106 -7.58 -18.36 21.60
CA GLY A 106 -8.91 -18.99 21.62
C GLY A 106 -9.80 -18.64 20.42
N GLN A 107 -9.59 -17.48 19.78
CA GLN A 107 -10.43 -16.97 18.70
C GLN A 107 -9.70 -16.89 17.35
N ARG A 108 -8.36 -16.81 17.39
CA ARG A 108 -7.50 -16.55 16.24
C ARG A 108 -7.69 -17.55 15.10
N SER A 109 -7.74 -18.85 15.37
CA SER A 109 -7.91 -19.86 14.32
C SER A 109 -9.23 -19.67 13.56
N LYS A 110 -10.34 -19.48 14.29
CA LYS A 110 -11.66 -19.24 13.68
C LYS A 110 -11.67 -17.93 12.88
N PHE A 111 -11.04 -16.89 13.41
CA PHE A 111 -10.95 -15.61 12.71
C PHE A 111 -10.14 -15.71 11.41
N ILE A 112 -9.00 -16.42 11.43
CA ILE A 112 -8.18 -16.69 10.24
C ILE A 112 -8.98 -17.47 9.19
N GLU A 113 -9.73 -18.49 9.60
CA GLU A 113 -10.62 -19.25 8.71
C GLU A 113 -11.66 -18.34 8.04
N SER A 114 -12.30 -17.45 8.80
CA SER A 114 -13.23 -16.45 8.26
C SER A 114 -12.58 -15.54 7.22
N LEU A 115 -11.36 -15.04 7.49
CA LEU A 115 -10.62 -14.19 6.55
C LEU A 115 -10.29 -14.92 5.24
N VAL A 116 -9.76 -16.14 5.34
CA VAL A 116 -9.44 -16.97 4.17
C VAL A 116 -10.70 -17.28 3.37
N MET A 117 -11.83 -17.53 4.05
CA MET A 117 -13.12 -17.73 3.39
C MET A 117 -13.55 -16.49 2.59
N GLN A 118 -13.40 -15.28 3.13
CA GLN A 118 -13.73 -14.05 2.38
C GLN A 118 -12.87 -13.90 1.12
N VAL A 119 -11.55 -14.08 1.26
CA VAL A 119 -10.60 -13.98 0.13
C VAL A 119 -10.94 -14.98 -0.96
N THR A 120 -11.20 -16.24 -0.60
CA THR A 120 -11.50 -17.31 -1.56
C THR A 120 -12.88 -17.18 -2.19
N LYS A 121 -13.92 -16.87 -1.39
CA LYS A 121 -15.32 -16.76 -1.85
C LYS A 121 -15.49 -15.74 -2.96
N TYR A 122 -14.82 -14.59 -2.86
CA TYR A 122 -14.94 -13.49 -3.82
C TYR A 122 -13.81 -13.46 -4.87
N GLY A 123 -12.94 -14.48 -4.88
CA GLY A 123 -11.91 -14.64 -5.90
C GLY A 123 -10.74 -13.65 -5.79
N LEU A 124 -10.48 -13.07 -4.62
CA LEU A 124 -9.37 -12.14 -4.44
C LEU A 124 -8.02 -12.85 -4.47
N ASP A 125 -6.96 -12.10 -4.76
CA ASP A 125 -5.59 -12.59 -4.82
C ASP A 125 -4.93 -12.66 -3.44
N GLY A 126 -5.47 -11.99 -2.42
CA GLY A 126 -4.87 -11.96 -1.10
C GLY A 126 -5.54 -11.05 -0.08
N LEU A 127 -4.81 -10.84 1.00
CA LEU A 127 -5.20 -10.00 2.13
C LEU A 127 -4.06 -9.02 2.48
N ASP A 128 -4.42 -7.79 2.76
CA ASP A 128 -3.56 -6.74 3.27
C ASP A 128 -3.91 -6.45 4.74
N VAL A 129 -2.91 -6.55 5.62
CA VAL A 129 -3.08 -6.35 7.06
C VAL A 129 -2.68 -4.91 7.41
N ASP A 130 -3.66 -4.04 7.64
CA ASP A 130 -3.48 -2.64 8.01
C ASP A 130 -3.94 -2.41 9.46
N LEU A 131 -3.43 -3.23 10.39
CA LEU A 131 -3.68 -3.02 11.82
C LEU A 131 -2.75 -1.92 12.32
N GLU A 132 -3.33 -0.90 12.93
CA GLU A 132 -2.61 0.28 13.39
C GLU A 132 -2.80 0.51 14.90
N SER A 133 -1.84 1.17 15.54
CA SER A 133 -1.93 1.64 16.93
C SER A 133 -2.28 0.50 17.90
N ALA A 134 -3.32 0.67 18.74
CA ALA A 134 -3.75 -0.31 19.74
C ALA A 134 -4.22 -1.66 19.17
N ASN A 135 -4.32 -1.80 17.84
CA ASN A 135 -4.64 -3.07 17.18
C ASN A 135 -3.36 -3.90 16.86
N ILE A 136 -2.16 -3.35 17.10
CA ILE A 136 -0.89 -4.08 17.05
C ILE A 136 -0.46 -4.39 18.50
N ASP A 137 -0.94 -5.51 19.02
CA ASP A 137 -0.66 -5.98 20.38
C ASP A 137 0.29 -7.19 20.40
N GLU A 138 0.47 -7.80 21.57
CA GLU A 138 1.32 -8.99 21.74
C GLU A 138 0.88 -10.21 20.93
N ASN A 139 -0.38 -10.27 20.48
CA ASN A 139 -0.92 -11.37 19.69
C ASN A 139 -0.70 -11.18 18.18
N TYR A 140 -0.32 -9.98 17.75
CA TYR A 140 -0.14 -9.63 16.34
C TYR A 140 0.83 -10.57 15.60
N GLU A 141 1.99 -10.88 16.19
CA GLU A 141 2.98 -11.77 15.54
C GLU A 141 2.42 -13.18 15.30
N ALA A 142 1.75 -13.76 16.31
CA ALA A 142 1.15 -15.08 16.21
C ALA A 142 0.06 -15.08 15.12
N PHE A 143 -0.79 -14.07 15.12
CA PHE A 143 -1.79 -13.84 14.08
C PHE A 143 -1.22 -13.81 12.67
N VAL A 144 -0.26 -12.94 12.39
CA VAL A 144 0.27 -12.85 11.01
C VAL A 144 1.08 -14.08 10.61
N THR A 145 1.68 -14.79 11.57
CA THR A 145 2.37 -16.06 11.29
C THR A 145 1.39 -17.14 10.85
N GLU A 146 0.32 -17.37 11.62
CA GLU A 146 -0.69 -18.38 11.32
C GLU A 146 -1.51 -18.01 10.07
N LEU A 147 -1.90 -16.74 9.94
CA LEU A 147 -2.61 -16.22 8.77
C LEU A 147 -1.77 -16.39 7.49
N GLY A 148 -0.47 -16.10 7.57
CA GLY A 148 0.44 -16.30 6.45
C GLY A 148 0.51 -17.76 5.99
N VAL A 149 0.51 -18.72 6.93
CA VAL A 149 0.44 -20.15 6.58
C VAL A 149 -0.88 -20.48 5.87
N ALA A 150 -2.01 -20.01 6.41
CA ALA A 150 -3.33 -20.29 5.86
C ALA A 150 -3.54 -19.70 4.46
N LEU A 151 -3.09 -18.46 4.22
CA LEU A 151 -3.17 -17.80 2.91
C LEU A 151 -2.25 -18.47 1.88
N ARG A 152 -1.01 -18.82 2.25
CA ARG A 152 -0.09 -19.53 1.34
C ARG A 152 -0.61 -20.90 0.93
N ALA A 153 -1.28 -21.62 1.82
CA ALA A 153 -1.92 -22.90 1.49
C ALA A 153 -3.01 -22.76 0.41
N GLN A 154 -3.56 -21.55 0.23
CA GLN A 154 -4.54 -21.21 -0.81
C GLN A 154 -3.94 -20.48 -2.02
N ASN A 155 -2.61 -20.40 -2.11
CA ASN A 155 -1.87 -19.60 -3.10
C ASN A 155 -2.30 -18.12 -3.11
N LYS A 156 -2.55 -17.56 -1.92
CA LYS A 156 -2.94 -16.15 -1.72
C LYS A 156 -1.79 -15.32 -1.17
N LEU A 157 -1.77 -14.06 -1.59
CA LEU A 157 -0.83 -13.06 -1.09
C LEU A 157 -1.21 -12.60 0.32
N MET A 158 -0.21 -12.25 1.11
CA MET A 158 -0.36 -11.52 2.36
C MET A 158 0.57 -10.30 2.35
N THR A 159 -0.01 -9.11 2.40
CA THR A 159 0.73 -7.83 2.51
C THR A 159 0.39 -7.13 3.81
N ALA A 160 1.10 -6.05 4.14
CA ALA A 160 0.73 -5.19 5.24
C ALA A 160 1.04 -3.73 4.95
N ALA A 161 0.25 -2.82 5.51
CA ALA A 161 0.64 -1.43 5.68
C ALA A 161 1.35 -1.26 7.03
N ILE A 162 2.54 -0.66 7.00
CA ILE A 162 3.39 -0.47 8.19
C ILE A 162 3.93 0.94 8.24
N ALA A 163 4.23 1.42 9.45
CA ALA A 163 4.77 2.76 9.64
C ALA A 163 5.85 2.80 10.72
N VAL A 164 6.82 3.71 10.57
CA VAL A 164 7.90 3.89 11.56
C VAL A 164 7.39 4.35 12.91
N TYR A 165 6.25 5.05 12.98
CA TYR A 165 5.66 5.44 14.26
C TYR A 165 5.00 4.27 15.04
N TYR A 166 4.88 3.08 14.43
CA TYR A 166 4.51 1.83 15.11
C TYR A 166 5.69 0.85 15.26
N LYS A 167 6.92 1.33 15.05
CA LYS A 167 8.11 0.48 14.93
C LYS A 167 8.38 -0.43 16.13
N ASP A 168 8.05 0.02 17.34
CA ASP A 168 8.30 -0.70 18.59
C ASP A 168 7.28 -1.84 18.82
N GLN A 169 6.17 -1.84 18.07
CA GLN A 169 5.11 -2.86 18.12
C GLN A 169 5.31 -3.95 17.07
N LEU A 170 6.16 -3.71 16.06
CA LEU A 170 6.37 -4.61 14.92
C LEU A 170 7.66 -5.40 15.09
N THR A 171 7.57 -6.72 15.27
CA THR A 171 8.74 -7.62 15.31
C THR A 171 9.23 -7.97 13.90
N ASP A 172 10.52 -8.33 13.77
CA ASP A 172 11.07 -8.79 12.48
C ASP A 172 10.42 -10.08 11.99
N LYS A 173 10.05 -10.97 12.92
CA LYS A 173 9.39 -12.23 12.60
C LYS A 173 7.98 -12.00 12.03
N ALA A 174 7.25 -11.01 12.55
CA ALA A 174 5.97 -10.59 11.98
C ALA A 174 6.16 -10.02 10.57
N ILE A 175 7.08 -9.07 10.39
CA ILE A 175 7.35 -8.45 9.08
C ILE A 175 7.77 -9.49 8.02
N ALA A 176 8.56 -10.50 8.42
CA ALA A 176 9.03 -11.55 7.53
C ALA A 176 7.91 -12.41 6.92
N GLN A 177 6.70 -12.41 7.50
CA GLN A 177 5.58 -13.22 7.01
C GLN A 177 4.97 -12.72 5.71
N PHE A 178 5.13 -11.42 5.41
CA PHE A 178 4.50 -10.75 4.28
C PHE A 178 5.25 -10.98 2.96
N ASP A 179 4.50 -11.06 1.86
CA ASP A 179 5.03 -11.05 0.50
C ASP A 179 5.71 -9.72 0.20
N PHE A 180 5.09 -8.61 0.60
CA PHE A 180 5.68 -7.28 0.67
C PHE A 180 4.91 -6.38 1.66
N VAL A 181 5.55 -5.30 2.09
CA VAL A 181 4.99 -4.29 2.98
C VAL A 181 4.86 -2.94 2.27
N ASN A 182 3.82 -2.21 2.62
CA ASN A 182 3.51 -0.86 2.16
C ASN A 182 3.91 0.12 3.27
N VAL A 183 5.03 0.82 3.08
CA VAL A 183 5.57 1.74 4.09
C VAL A 183 4.81 3.07 4.05
N MET A 184 3.96 3.32 5.05
CA MET A 184 3.15 4.53 5.17
C MET A 184 4.00 5.74 5.57
N SER A 185 4.59 6.39 4.57
CA SER A 185 5.44 7.57 4.74
C SER A 185 4.65 8.89 4.60
N TYR A 186 3.61 9.01 5.42
CA TYR A 186 2.73 10.17 5.54
C TYR A 186 2.20 10.28 6.99
N ASP A 187 1.27 11.21 7.25
CA ASP A 187 0.58 11.38 8.53
C ASP A 187 1.49 11.64 9.75
N ARG A 188 2.65 12.27 9.55
CA ARG A 188 3.50 12.76 10.65
C ARG A 188 2.81 13.79 11.54
N THR A 189 1.84 14.49 10.97
CA THR A 189 0.88 15.34 11.67
C THR A 189 -0.45 15.28 10.92
N GLY A 190 -1.52 15.74 11.56
CA GLY A 190 -2.85 15.78 10.99
C GLY A 190 -3.83 16.52 11.90
N PRO A 191 -5.13 16.51 11.57
CA PRO A 191 -6.17 17.17 12.37
C PRO A 191 -6.30 16.66 13.81
N TRP A 192 -5.82 15.44 14.10
CA TRP A 192 -5.76 14.88 15.46
C TRP A 192 -4.59 15.43 16.30
N ARG A 193 -3.69 16.22 15.69
CA ARG A 193 -2.58 16.94 16.35
C ARG A 193 -2.53 18.41 15.91
N PRO A 194 -3.59 19.18 16.17
CA PRO A 194 -3.67 20.57 15.71
C PRO A 194 -2.56 21.46 16.29
N GLU A 195 -1.93 21.06 17.40
CA GLU A 195 -0.80 21.75 18.03
C GLU A 195 0.52 21.62 17.27
N LYS A 196 0.59 20.75 16.24
CA LYS A 196 1.79 20.55 15.40
C LYS A 196 1.48 20.76 13.92
N PRO A 197 1.11 21.99 13.50
CA PRO A 197 0.84 22.27 12.09
C PRO A 197 2.09 22.06 11.24
N GLY A 198 1.92 21.56 10.01
CA GLY A 198 3.03 21.41 9.08
C GLY A 198 2.83 20.33 8.02
N PRO A 199 3.88 20.06 7.23
CA PRO A 199 3.86 19.01 6.22
C PRO A 199 3.77 17.63 6.86
N HIS A 200 2.87 16.80 6.34
CA HIS A 200 2.63 15.46 6.89
C HIS A 200 3.42 14.35 6.16
N ALA A 201 3.95 14.63 4.97
CA ALA A 201 4.58 13.65 4.09
C ALA A 201 5.79 14.22 3.31
N LEU A 202 6.79 14.73 4.03
CA LEU A 202 8.04 15.21 3.43
C LEU A 202 8.81 14.13 2.65
N TYR A 203 9.71 14.54 1.75
CA TYR A 203 10.59 13.62 1.03
C TYR A 203 11.62 12.98 1.98
N GLU A 204 12.14 13.78 2.90
CA GLU A 204 13.14 13.39 3.89
C GLU A 204 12.62 12.25 4.78
N HIS A 205 11.36 12.34 5.23
CA HIS A 205 10.71 11.26 5.96
C HIS A 205 10.61 9.96 5.14
N ALA A 206 10.43 10.04 3.82
CA ALA A 206 10.41 8.86 2.97
C ALA A 206 11.81 8.22 2.83
N VAL A 207 12.86 9.03 2.82
CA VAL A 207 14.24 8.54 2.87
C VAL A 207 14.48 7.81 4.19
N ASP A 208 14.13 8.45 5.31
CA ASP A 208 14.32 7.89 6.65
C ASP A 208 13.54 6.58 6.83
N ASP A 209 12.27 6.54 6.38
CA ASP A 209 11.42 5.35 6.55
C ASP A 209 11.92 4.14 5.76
N LEU A 210 12.32 4.33 4.51
CA LEU A 210 12.88 3.24 3.70
C LEU A 210 14.26 2.81 4.18
N THR A 211 15.05 3.74 4.74
CA THR A 211 16.33 3.42 5.36
C THR A 211 16.11 2.60 6.62
N TYR A 212 15.18 3.00 7.49
CA TYR A 212 14.84 2.24 8.69
C TYR A 212 14.39 0.82 8.36
N PHE A 213 13.39 0.65 7.49
CA PHE A 213 12.90 -0.69 7.18
C PHE A 213 13.90 -1.50 6.34
N GLY A 214 14.61 -0.88 5.41
CA GLY A 214 15.54 -1.58 4.51
C GLY A 214 16.89 -1.92 5.14
N GLU A 215 17.47 -0.99 5.89
CA GLU A 215 18.84 -1.07 6.41
C GLU A 215 18.84 -1.47 7.90
N ASP A 216 18.01 -0.86 8.75
CA ASP A 216 18.01 -1.22 10.18
C ASP A 216 17.26 -2.53 10.44
N ARG A 217 16.13 -2.72 9.76
CA ARG A 217 15.26 -3.90 9.90
C ARG A 217 15.49 -4.98 8.84
N GLN A 218 16.40 -4.73 7.89
CA GLN A 218 16.82 -5.69 6.87
C GLN A 218 15.66 -6.23 5.99
N VAL A 219 14.58 -5.46 5.82
CA VAL A 219 13.49 -5.83 4.92
C VAL A 219 14.00 -5.72 3.48
N PRO A 220 13.95 -6.80 2.68
CA PRO A 220 14.49 -6.74 1.32
C PRO A 220 13.82 -5.65 0.49
N LYS A 221 14.61 -4.89 -0.29
CA LYS A 221 14.11 -3.90 -1.26
C LYS A 221 12.94 -4.41 -2.10
N GLY A 222 13.05 -5.65 -2.59
CA GLY A 222 12.01 -6.33 -3.39
C GLY A 222 10.68 -6.57 -2.67
N LYS A 223 10.63 -6.36 -1.36
CA LYS A 223 9.48 -6.53 -0.47
C LYS A 223 8.97 -5.21 0.13
N MET A 224 9.45 -4.05 -0.29
CA MET A 224 8.96 -2.76 0.20
C MET A 224 8.30 -1.96 -0.91
N THR A 225 7.21 -1.25 -0.62
CA THR A 225 6.71 -0.15 -1.45
C THR A 225 6.67 1.14 -0.62
N LEU A 226 6.89 2.28 -1.27
CA LEU A 226 6.81 3.58 -0.61
C LEU A 226 5.40 4.15 -0.71
N GLY A 227 4.75 4.34 0.42
CA GLY A 227 3.43 4.97 0.53
C GLY A 227 3.47 6.47 0.26
N VAL A 228 2.52 6.96 -0.55
CA VAL A 228 2.35 8.38 -0.86
C VAL A 228 0.89 8.84 -0.69
N PRO A 229 0.64 10.05 -0.17
CA PRO A 229 -0.70 10.54 0.08
C PRO A 229 -1.29 11.31 -1.11
N PHE A 230 -2.54 11.02 -1.46
CA PHE A 230 -3.36 11.80 -2.41
C PHE A 230 -4.30 12.76 -1.69
N TYR A 231 -3.80 13.40 -0.64
CA TYR A 231 -4.52 14.36 0.20
C TYR A 231 -3.53 15.26 0.95
N GLY A 232 -4.09 16.27 1.61
CA GLY A 232 -3.36 17.21 2.45
C GLY A 232 -4.16 17.68 3.65
N TYR A 233 -3.47 18.38 4.54
CA TYR A 233 -4.03 18.99 5.74
C TYR A 233 -3.75 20.49 5.79
N GLY A 234 -4.79 21.27 6.12
CA GLY A 234 -4.71 22.71 6.22
C GLY A 234 -4.85 23.18 7.66
N TYR A 235 -3.97 24.10 8.06
CA TYR A 235 -3.92 24.66 9.41
C TYR A 235 -4.10 26.17 9.34
N GLY A 236 -4.90 26.73 10.26
CA GLY A 236 -5.18 28.17 10.28
C GLY A 236 -4.03 29.00 10.85
N PRO A 237 -4.11 30.33 10.67
CA PRO A 237 -3.08 31.24 11.20
C PRO A 237 -3.00 31.16 12.73
N GLU A 238 -4.12 30.81 13.38
CA GLU A 238 -4.20 30.54 14.81
C GLU A 238 -4.36 29.04 15.08
N LEU A 239 -3.69 28.51 16.11
CA LEU A 239 -3.81 27.10 16.52
C LEU A 239 -5.24 26.69 16.93
N THR A 240 -6.10 27.65 17.28
CA THR A 240 -7.52 27.44 17.59
C THR A 240 -8.37 27.21 16.33
N SER A 241 -7.82 27.50 15.14
CA SER A 241 -8.52 27.28 13.89
C SER A 241 -8.70 25.79 13.63
N LYS A 242 -9.93 25.38 13.32
CA LYS A 242 -10.20 24.00 12.93
C LYS A 242 -9.36 23.61 11.71
N ALA A 243 -8.54 22.58 11.86
CA ALA A 243 -7.79 21.99 10.77
C ALA A 243 -8.73 21.39 9.71
N ILE A 244 -8.31 21.39 8.45
CA ILE A 244 -9.06 20.82 7.33
C ILE A 244 -8.30 19.67 6.70
N SER A 245 -9.04 18.73 6.11
CA SER A 245 -8.50 17.66 5.27
C SER A 245 -9.05 17.81 3.87
N MET A 246 -8.21 17.67 2.85
CA MET A 246 -8.64 17.84 1.47
C MET A 246 -7.95 16.85 0.54
N SER A 247 -8.69 16.23 -0.37
CA SER A 247 -8.11 15.37 -1.40
C SER A 247 -7.29 16.19 -2.40
N TYR A 248 -6.20 15.62 -2.91
CA TYR A 248 -5.34 16.31 -3.87
C TYR A 248 -6.12 16.79 -5.10
N GLY A 249 -7.03 15.97 -5.62
CA GLY A 249 -7.92 16.33 -6.72
C GLY A 249 -8.70 17.61 -6.45
N LYS A 250 -9.21 17.78 -5.23
CA LYS A 250 -9.91 19.01 -4.84
C LYS A 250 -8.95 20.19 -4.71
N ILE A 251 -7.72 19.97 -4.23
CA ILE A 251 -6.69 21.00 -4.07
C ILE A 251 -6.41 21.65 -5.42
N VAL A 252 -6.11 20.84 -6.43
CA VAL A 252 -5.69 21.34 -7.74
C VAL A 252 -6.82 21.78 -8.66
N GLU A 253 -8.06 21.41 -8.32
CA GLU A 253 -9.27 21.99 -8.88
C GLU A 253 -9.52 23.40 -8.31
N THR A 254 -9.28 23.59 -7.02
CA THR A 254 -9.59 24.85 -6.32
C THR A 254 -8.51 25.90 -6.51
N PHE A 255 -7.24 25.50 -6.53
CA PHE A 255 -6.09 26.39 -6.52
C PHE A 255 -5.23 26.17 -7.77
N GLU A 256 -5.26 27.10 -8.72
CA GLU A 256 -4.48 27.00 -9.96
C GLU A 256 -2.97 27.02 -9.69
N GLY A 257 -2.22 26.11 -10.32
CA GLY A 257 -0.77 25.97 -10.14
C GLY A 257 -0.35 25.23 -8.85
N SER A 258 -1.30 24.85 -8.00
CA SER A 258 -1.02 24.07 -6.78
C SER A 258 -0.45 22.68 -7.09
N GLU A 259 -0.70 22.11 -8.27
CA GLU A 259 -0.12 20.81 -8.67
C GLU A 259 1.41 20.78 -8.72
N LEU A 260 2.07 21.95 -8.71
CA LEU A 260 3.53 22.10 -8.73
C LEU A 260 4.13 22.44 -7.35
N LYS A 261 3.32 22.45 -6.29
CA LYS A 261 3.73 22.82 -4.93
C LYS A 261 3.40 21.71 -3.93
N ASP A 262 4.04 21.76 -2.77
CA ASP A 262 3.72 20.91 -1.61
C ASP A 262 2.96 21.68 -0.53
N GLU A 263 2.76 22.98 -0.73
CA GLU A 263 1.97 23.81 0.16
C GLU A 263 1.21 24.90 -0.60
N TRP A 264 0.14 25.41 0.02
CA TRP A 264 -0.66 26.50 -0.52
C TRP A 264 -1.24 27.38 0.58
N THR A 265 -1.05 28.70 0.48
CA THR A 265 -1.72 29.67 1.36
C THR A 265 -3.13 29.96 0.83
N MET A 266 -4.14 29.59 1.62
CA MET A 266 -5.54 29.76 1.31
C MET A 266 -6.01 31.20 1.56
N PRO A 267 -7.10 31.66 0.92
CA PRO A 267 -7.62 33.02 1.11
C PRO A 267 -7.99 33.38 2.56
N ASP A 268 -8.32 32.38 3.39
CA ASP A 268 -8.64 32.55 4.81
C ASP A 268 -7.42 32.48 5.74
N GLY A 269 -6.21 32.54 5.16
CA GLY A 269 -4.94 32.51 5.88
C GLY A 269 -4.45 31.12 6.29
N LYS A 270 -5.19 30.04 6.00
CA LYS A 270 -4.72 28.68 6.25
C LYS A 270 -3.54 28.31 5.35
N ILE A 271 -2.62 27.50 5.83
CA ILE A 271 -1.59 26.85 4.99
C ILE A 271 -1.96 25.38 4.85
N LEU A 272 -2.18 24.97 3.59
CA LEU A 272 -2.51 23.61 3.20
C LEU A 272 -1.25 22.87 2.75
N TYR A 273 -0.90 21.78 3.41
CA TYR A 273 0.29 20.96 3.10
C TYR A 273 -0.11 19.62 2.47
N TYR A 274 0.55 19.26 1.37
CA TYR A 274 0.30 18.07 0.55
C TYR A 274 1.57 17.70 -0.24
N ASN A 275 1.49 16.79 -1.20
CA ASN A 275 2.59 16.50 -2.13
C ASN A 275 2.13 16.77 -3.57
N GLY A 276 2.79 17.69 -4.25
CA GLY A 276 2.58 17.99 -5.65
C GLY A 276 3.33 17.04 -6.59
N ILE A 277 3.16 17.25 -7.89
CA ILE A 277 3.78 16.46 -8.95
C ILE A 277 5.33 16.37 -8.81
N PRO A 278 6.07 17.47 -8.52
CA PRO A 278 7.53 17.38 -8.39
C PRO A 278 7.98 16.43 -7.29
N THR A 279 7.36 16.50 -6.11
CA THR A 279 7.70 15.63 -4.97
C THR A 279 7.28 14.19 -5.19
N MET A 280 6.13 13.95 -5.83
CA MET A 280 5.75 12.60 -6.24
C MET A 280 6.78 11.96 -7.17
N LYS A 281 7.33 12.71 -8.13
CA LYS A 281 8.40 12.20 -9.02
C LYS A 281 9.68 11.88 -8.25
N LYS A 282 10.07 12.73 -7.30
CA LYS A 282 11.24 12.46 -6.43
C LYS A 282 11.03 11.18 -5.61
N LYS A 283 9.84 10.99 -5.02
CA LYS A 283 9.51 9.78 -4.26
C LYS A 283 9.49 8.52 -5.14
N VAL A 284 9.08 8.61 -6.40
CA VAL A 284 9.19 7.49 -7.35
C VAL A 284 10.66 7.13 -7.64
N ALA A 285 11.52 8.14 -7.84
CA ALA A 285 12.96 7.90 -8.03
C ALA A 285 13.58 7.22 -6.80
N LEU A 286 13.26 7.71 -5.60
CA LEU A 286 13.67 7.09 -4.34
C LEU A 286 13.16 5.63 -4.22
N ALA A 287 11.90 5.38 -4.55
CA ALA A 287 11.33 4.04 -4.52
C ALA A 287 12.02 3.09 -5.52
N ARG A 288 12.49 3.57 -6.68
CA ARG A 288 13.30 2.75 -7.60
C ARG A 288 14.64 2.35 -7.01
N GLU A 289 15.23 3.24 -6.22
CA GLU A 289 16.51 3.03 -5.57
C GLU A 289 16.39 2.09 -4.36
N LYS A 290 15.43 2.35 -3.47
CA LYS A 290 15.35 1.72 -2.14
C LYS A 290 14.19 0.74 -1.95
N ALA A 291 13.21 0.71 -2.87
CA ALA A 291 12.01 -0.11 -2.75
C ALA A 291 11.70 -0.85 -4.08
N SER A 292 10.55 -1.50 -4.14
CA SER A 292 10.04 -2.23 -5.31
C SER A 292 8.87 -1.54 -6.00
N GLY A 293 8.40 -0.41 -5.47
CA GLY A 293 7.21 0.25 -5.97
C GLY A 293 6.70 1.40 -5.11
N ILE A 294 5.56 1.94 -5.52
CA ILE A 294 4.80 2.96 -4.80
C ILE A 294 3.47 2.36 -4.34
N MET A 295 3.06 2.73 -3.12
CA MET A 295 1.72 2.53 -2.60
C MET A 295 1.00 3.89 -2.49
N ILE A 296 -0.29 3.93 -2.76
CA ILE A 296 -1.09 5.17 -2.81
C ILE A 296 -2.26 5.09 -1.83
N TRP A 297 -2.29 6.04 -0.87
CA TRP A 297 -3.46 6.32 -0.04
C TRP A 297 -4.08 7.67 -0.43
N GLN A 298 -5.22 7.72 -1.11
CA GLN A 298 -5.91 6.64 -1.80
C GLN A 298 -6.31 7.12 -3.20
N ILE A 299 -6.53 6.19 -4.15
CA ILE A 299 -6.62 6.52 -5.58
C ILE A 299 -7.72 7.54 -5.90
N GLN A 300 -8.86 7.47 -5.22
CA GLN A 300 -10.01 8.38 -5.42
C GLN A 300 -9.72 9.80 -4.92
N GLY A 301 -8.59 10.03 -4.24
CA GLY A 301 -8.09 11.35 -3.89
C GLY A 301 -7.37 12.08 -5.03
N ASP A 302 -7.11 11.41 -6.16
CA ASP A 302 -6.35 11.98 -7.28
C ASP A 302 -7.14 13.03 -8.09
N ALA A 303 -6.41 13.83 -8.84
CA ALA A 303 -6.94 14.67 -9.90
C ALA A 303 -7.12 13.91 -11.23
N LYS A 304 -7.85 14.51 -12.16
CA LYS A 304 -7.97 14.02 -13.54
C LYS A 304 -6.97 14.73 -14.47
N GLY A 305 -6.92 14.30 -15.74
CA GLY A 305 -6.20 15.03 -16.79
C GLY A 305 -4.68 15.05 -16.57
N SER A 306 -4.05 16.18 -16.85
CA SER A 306 -2.59 16.40 -16.71
C SER A 306 -2.14 16.59 -15.27
N LYS A 307 -3.06 16.91 -14.34
CA LYS A 307 -2.76 17.17 -12.93
C LYS A 307 -2.71 15.89 -12.07
N SER A 308 -3.08 14.74 -12.62
CA SER A 308 -3.10 13.45 -11.91
C SER A 308 -1.72 13.05 -11.39
N LEU A 309 -1.64 12.78 -10.08
CA LEU A 309 -0.46 12.21 -9.43
C LEU A 309 -0.25 10.76 -9.87
N LEU A 310 -1.30 9.97 -10.05
CA LEU A 310 -1.16 8.58 -10.52
C LEU A 310 -0.49 8.51 -11.91
N LYS A 311 -0.87 9.43 -12.81
CA LYS A 311 -0.21 9.57 -14.13
C LYS A 311 1.23 10.03 -13.99
N ALA A 312 1.51 10.98 -13.10
CA ALA A 312 2.87 11.43 -12.85
C ALA A 312 3.75 10.30 -12.31
N ILE A 313 3.22 9.49 -11.39
CA ILE A 313 3.87 8.30 -10.83
C ILE A 313 4.16 7.30 -11.95
N ASN A 314 3.16 6.94 -12.74
CA ASN A 314 3.34 5.99 -13.85
C ASN A 314 4.34 6.48 -14.90
N LYS A 315 4.39 7.77 -15.20
CA LYS A 315 5.37 8.34 -16.13
C LYS A 315 6.79 8.31 -15.56
N ALA A 316 6.96 8.59 -14.27
CA ALA A 316 8.26 8.52 -13.60
C ALA A 316 8.69 7.08 -13.30
N ALA A 317 7.75 6.13 -13.32
CA ALA A 317 8.01 4.71 -13.12
C ALA A 317 8.37 3.95 -14.42
N ARG A 318 8.56 4.65 -15.53
CA ARG A 318 9.00 4.05 -16.80
C ARG A 318 10.45 4.39 -17.08
#